data_AF-A0AAU4P1L8-F1
#
_entry.id   AF-A0AAU4P1L8-F1
#
_cell.length_a   1.000
_cell.length_b   1.000
_cell.length_c   1.000
_cell.angle_alpha   90.00
_cell.angle_beta   90.00
_cell.angle_gamma   90.00
#
_symmetry.space_group_name_H-M   'P 1'
#
loop_
_entity.id
_entity.type
_entity.pdbx_description
1 polymer ?
#
loop_
_entity_poly.entity_id
_entity_poly.type
_entity_poly.pdbx_seq_one_letter_code
_entity_poly.pdbx_strand_id
1 'polypeptide(L)'
;MAFDRYLDQRELFQEYSSYSDAHELAAAARRMTERGDDRAAMMTESAQNALSGNTITDEDALAVNAHISQGLLRQRHDIVTRLREQDPPMSWTRIGELLGMSKQAAHRWHTRGYLRPTTDNPSTHADEQN
;
A
#
# COMPACT_ATOMS: atom_id res chain seq x y z
N MET A 1 -0.89 4.83 -18.73
CA MET A 1 -1.40 4.74 -17.35
C MET A 1 -2.91 4.71 -17.42
N ALA A 2 -3.55 3.88 -16.61
CA ALA A 2 -4.99 3.60 -16.68
C ALA A 2 -5.89 4.60 -15.92
N PHE A 3 -5.31 5.67 -15.35
CA PHE A 3 -6.08 6.68 -14.63
C PHE A 3 -6.68 7.70 -15.59
N ASP A 4 -8.00 7.85 -15.58
CA ASP A 4 -8.73 8.81 -16.43
C ASP A 4 -8.89 10.20 -15.79
N ARG A 5 -8.45 10.35 -14.54
CA ARG A 5 -8.46 11.61 -13.78
C ARG A 5 -7.46 11.55 -12.64
N TYR A 6 -7.13 12.71 -12.08
CA TYR A 6 -6.47 12.79 -10.78
C TYR A 6 -7.26 12.06 -9.68
N LEU A 7 -6.55 11.23 -8.92
CA LEU A 7 -7.05 10.49 -7.76
C LEU A 7 -6.36 10.98 -6.49
N ASP A 8 -7.12 11.25 -5.44
CA ASP A 8 -6.54 11.54 -4.13
C ASP A 8 -5.95 10.28 -3.45
N GLN A 9 -5.27 10.45 -2.31
CA GLN A 9 -4.66 9.32 -1.60
C GLN A 9 -5.67 8.23 -1.19
N ARG A 10 -6.91 8.61 -0.84
CA ARG A 10 -7.96 7.66 -0.45
C ARG A 10 -8.45 6.87 -1.66
N GLU A 11 -8.65 7.55 -2.78
CA GLU A 11 -9.08 6.95 -4.04
C GLU A 11 -8.01 5.99 -4.57
N LEU A 12 -6.73 6.39 -4.57
CA LEU A 12 -5.61 5.50 -4.90
C LEU A 12 -5.58 4.24 -4.01
N PHE A 13 -5.86 4.39 -2.72
CA PHE A 13 -5.92 3.25 -1.80
C PHE A 13 -7.10 2.33 -2.13
N GLN A 14 -8.25 2.87 -2.53
CA GLN A 14 -9.41 2.08 -2.94
C GLN A 14 -9.13 1.27 -4.20
N GLU A 15 -8.55 1.89 -5.22
CA GLU A 15 -8.14 1.21 -6.46
C GLU A 15 -7.15 0.08 -6.18
N TYR A 16 -6.13 0.35 -5.35
CA TYR A 16 -5.17 -0.67 -4.94
C TYR A 16 -5.80 -1.79 -4.12
N SER A 17 -6.76 -1.49 -3.24
CA SER A 17 -7.46 -2.50 -2.44
C SER A 17 -8.29 -3.42 -3.34
N SER A 18 -9.05 -2.86 -4.29
CA SER A 18 -9.83 -3.65 -5.26
C SER A 18 -8.94 -4.58 -6.08
N TYR A 19 -7.80 -4.04 -6.55
CA TYR A 19 -6.78 -4.82 -7.22
C TYR A 19 -6.27 -5.98 -6.35
N SER A 20 -5.88 -5.69 -5.10
CA SER A 20 -5.37 -6.70 -4.16
C SER A 20 -6.39 -7.80 -3.89
N ASP A 21 -7.65 -7.43 -3.60
CA ASP A 21 -8.72 -8.37 -3.26
C ASP A 21 -9.03 -9.32 -4.43
N ALA A 22 -9.03 -8.81 -5.67
CA ALA A 22 -9.23 -9.65 -6.84
C ALA A 22 -8.08 -10.67 -7.03
N HIS A 23 -6.83 -10.26 -6.79
CA HIS A 23 -5.67 -11.14 -6.87
C HIS A 23 -5.64 -12.16 -5.73
N GLU A 24 -6.05 -11.79 -4.53
CA GLU A 24 -6.22 -12.71 -3.40
C GLU A 24 -7.30 -13.76 -3.69
N LEU A 25 -8.44 -13.33 -4.24
CA LEU A 25 -9.52 -14.21 -4.67
C LEU A 25 -9.04 -15.22 -5.73
N ALA A 26 -8.28 -14.76 -6.73
CA ALA A 26 -7.68 -15.63 -7.73
C ALA A 26 -6.66 -16.61 -7.15
N ALA A 27 -5.84 -16.17 -6.20
CA ALA A 27 -4.92 -17.06 -5.47
C ALA A 27 -5.67 -18.09 -4.60
N ALA A 28 -6.79 -17.71 -3.97
CA ALA A 28 -7.65 -18.62 -3.25
C ALA A 28 -8.31 -19.66 -4.17
N ALA A 29 -8.86 -19.23 -5.31
CA ALA A 29 -9.45 -20.12 -6.32
C ALA A 29 -8.45 -21.17 -6.81
N ARG A 30 -7.22 -20.75 -7.17
CA ARG A 30 -6.14 -21.67 -7.58
C ARG A 30 -5.84 -22.73 -6.52
N ARG A 31 -5.72 -22.34 -5.26
CA ARG A 31 -5.50 -23.28 -4.13
C ARG A 31 -6.67 -24.22 -3.88
N MET A 32 -7.90 -23.85 -4.26
CA MET A 32 -9.06 -24.76 -4.19
C MET A 32 -9.03 -25.77 -5.33
N THR A 33 -8.70 -25.32 -6.55
CA THR A 33 -8.52 -26.21 -7.71
C THR A 33 -7.42 -27.24 -7.47
N GLU A 34 -6.27 -26.83 -6.96
CA GLU A 34 -5.14 -27.72 -6.65
C GLU A 34 -5.48 -28.80 -5.61
N ARG A 35 -6.41 -28.49 -4.70
CA ARG A 35 -6.90 -29.44 -3.67
C ARG A 35 -8.05 -30.33 -4.16
N GLY A 36 -8.54 -30.13 -5.38
CA GLY A 36 -9.68 -30.86 -5.92
C GLY A 36 -11.00 -30.55 -5.22
N ASP A 37 -11.19 -29.31 -4.75
CA ASP A 37 -12.42 -28.88 -4.08
C ASP A 37 -13.55 -28.67 -5.10
N ASP A 38 -14.73 -29.25 -4.85
CA ASP A 38 -15.90 -29.15 -5.73
C ASP A 38 -16.38 -27.70 -5.96
N ARG A 39 -16.04 -26.78 -5.05
CA ARG A 39 -16.37 -25.35 -5.15
C ARG A 39 -15.38 -24.55 -6.00
N ALA A 40 -14.29 -25.17 -6.47
CA ALA A 40 -13.22 -24.49 -7.18
C ALA A 40 -13.70 -23.80 -8.47
N ALA A 41 -14.67 -24.39 -9.19
CA ALA A 41 -15.19 -23.81 -10.43
C ALA A 41 -15.90 -22.47 -10.19
N MET A 42 -16.80 -22.40 -9.20
CA MET A 42 -17.51 -21.18 -8.82
C MET A 42 -16.54 -20.10 -8.32
N MET A 43 -15.53 -20.50 -7.53
CA MET A 43 -14.52 -19.57 -7.03
C MET A 43 -13.64 -19.02 -8.15
N THR A 44 -13.32 -19.85 -9.15
CA THR A 44 -12.53 -19.44 -10.33
C THR A 44 -13.29 -18.45 -11.18
N GLU A 45 -14.58 -18.68 -11.43
CA GLU A 45 -15.43 -17.74 -12.17
C GLU A 45 -15.54 -16.40 -11.43
N SER A 46 -15.77 -16.42 -10.12
CA SER A 46 -15.79 -15.22 -9.29
C SER A 46 -14.46 -14.45 -9.35
N ALA A 47 -13.33 -15.15 -9.26
CA ALA A 47 -12.00 -14.56 -9.39
C ALA A 47 -11.77 -13.92 -10.77
N GLN A 48 -12.19 -14.58 -11.85
CA GLN A 48 -12.06 -14.06 -13.21
C GLN A 48 -12.90 -12.79 -13.41
N ASN A 49 -14.12 -12.77 -12.87
CA ASN A 49 -14.98 -11.59 -12.91
C ASN A 49 -14.36 -10.42 -12.13
N ALA A 50 -13.81 -10.68 -10.94
CA ALA A 50 -13.12 -9.66 -10.15
C ALA A 50 -11.88 -9.10 -10.87
N LEU A 51 -11.05 -9.96 -11.44
CA LEU A 51 -9.87 -9.54 -12.20
C LEU A 51 -10.24 -8.74 -13.46
N SER A 52 -11.29 -9.15 -14.17
CA SER A 52 -11.77 -8.45 -15.37
C SER A 52 -12.43 -7.11 -15.06
N GLY A 53 -12.90 -6.91 -13.82
CA GLY A 53 -13.47 -5.66 -13.34
C GLY A 53 -12.43 -4.64 -12.87
N ASN A 54 -11.15 -5.03 -12.71
CA ASN A 54 -10.10 -4.09 -12.34
C ASN A 54 -9.67 -3.24 -13.54
N THR A 55 -9.55 -1.95 -13.29
CA THR A 55 -9.16 -0.94 -14.29
C THR A 55 -7.64 -0.72 -14.34
N ILE A 56 -6.95 -0.99 -13.23
CA ILE A 56 -5.50 -0.77 -13.11
C ILE A 56 -4.69 -2.03 -13.41
N THR A 57 -3.55 -1.85 -14.10
CA THR A 57 -2.60 -2.94 -14.40
C THR A 57 -1.70 -3.28 -13.21
N ASP A 58 -0.95 -4.38 -13.29
CA ASP A 58 0.09 -4.72 -12.29
C ASP A 58 1.14 -3.60 -12.13
N GLU A 59 1.47 -2.90 -13.22
CA GLU A 59 2.40 -1.77 -13.22
C GLU A 59 1.80 -0.56 -12.49
N ASP A 60 0.54 -0.22 -12.80
CA ASP A 60 -0.19 0.85 -12.12
C ASP A 60 -0.32 0.52 -10.62
N ALA A 61 -0.68 -0.72 -10.26
CA ALA A 61 -0.80 -1.18 -8.89
C ALA A 61 0.53 -1.09 -8.13
N LEU A 62 1.66 -1.40 -8.78
CA LEU A 62 2.99 -1.22 -8.19
C LEU A 62 3.30 0.26 -7.94
N ALA A 63 3.00 1.13 -8.89
CA ALA A 63 3.21 2.57 -8.75
C ALA A 63 2.35 3.17 -7.60
N VAL A 64 1.08 2.76 -7.52
CA VAL A 64 0.17 3.14 -6.44
C VAL A 64 0.67 2.64 -5.09
N ASN A 65 1.08 1.37 -5.01
CA ASN A 65 1.63 0.80 -3.78
C ASN A 65 2.88 1.55 -3.31
N ALA A 66 3.77 1.89 -4.22
CA ALA A 66 4.98 2.65 -3.92
C ALA A 66 4.62 4.05 -3.37
N HIS A 67 3.71 4.76 -4.04
CA HIS A 67 3.25 6.08 -3.62
C HIS A 67 2.60 6.06 -2.23
N ILE A 68 1.65 5.15 -1.99
CA ILE A 68 0.98 4.98 -0.70
C ILE A 68 1.99 4.63 0.40
N SER A 69 2.88 3.67 0.14
CA SER A 69 3.88 3.22 1.11
C SER A 69 4.81 4.35 1.54
N GLN A 70 5.24 5.19 0.60
CA GLN A 70 6.04 6.37 0.91
C GLN A 70 5.26 7.39 1.74
N GLY A 71 3.99 7.65 1.40
CA GLY A 71 3.11 8.51 2.18
C GLY A 71 2.98 8.03 3.63
N LEU A 72 2.77 6.73 3.85
CA LEU A 72 2.71 6.13 5.19
C LEU A 72 4.05 6.21 5.94
N LEU A 73 5.18 6.03 5.25
CA LEU A 73 6.51 6.21 5.85
C LEU A 73 6.74 7.64 6.30
N ARG A 74 6.31 8.62 5.49
CA ARG A 74 6.38 10.05 5.84
C ARG A 74 5.50 10.37 7.04
N GLN A 75 4.25 9.95 7.02
CA GLN A 75 3.33 10.12 8.15
C GLN A 75 3.88 9.49 9.44
N ARG A 76 4.48 8.29 9.35
CA ARG A 76 5.13 7.64 10.48
C ARG A 76 6.30 8.48 11.01
N HIS A 77 7.11 9.05 10.13
CA HIS A 77 8.21 9.94 10.53
C HIS A 77 7.67 11.16 11.27
N ASP A 78 6.65 11.82 10.73
CA ASP A 78 6.00 12.98 11.35
C ASP A 78 5.39 12.65 12.72
N ILE A 79 4.74 11.48 12.86
CA ILE A 79 4.23 10.99 14.14
C ILE A 79 5.37 10.83 15.16
N VAL A 80 6.47 10.19 14.77
CA VAL A 80 7.63 10.02 15.66
C VAL A 80 8.23 11.36 16.05
N THR A 81 8.31 12.33 15.13
CA THR A 81 8.76 13.70 15.42
C THR A 81 7.87 14.34 16.49
N ARG A 82 6.53 14.32 16.32
CA ARG A 82 5.60 14.86 17.33
C ARG A 82 5.74 14.18 18.69
N LEU A 83 5.89 12.86 18.71
CA LEU A 83 6.10 12.10 19.95
C LEU A 83 7.43 12.43 20.65
N ARG A 84 8.43 12.89 19.90
CA ARG A 84 9.73 13.33 20.42
C ARG A 84 9.73 14.79 20.88
N GLU A 85 8.81 15.60 20.39
CA GLU A 85 8.69 17.03 20.70
C GLU A 85 7.65 17.34 21.80
N GLN A 86 6.75 16.40 22.11
CA GLN A 86 5.81 16.53 23.23
C GLN A 86 6.52 16.63 24.60
N ASP A 87 5.82 17.08 25.64
CA ASP A 87 6.33 17.17 27.01
C ASP A 87 5.53 16.26 27.98
N PRO A 88 6.15 15.23 28.62
CA PRO A 88 7.54 14.80 28.44
C PRO A 88 7.77 14.04 27.11
N PRO A 89 8.96 14.16 26.48
CA PRO A 89 9.28 13.46 25.24
C PRO A 89 9.19 11.94 25.37
N MET A 90 8.54 11.27 24.42
CA MET A 90 8.51 9.80 24.41
C MET A 90 9.91 9.22 24.21
N SER A 91 10.31 8.28 25.04
CA SER A 91 11.65 7.69 24.95
C SER A 91 11.84 6.87 23.67
N TRP A 92 13.07 6.83 23.15
CA TRP A 92 13.41 6.00 21.99
C TRP A 92 13.23 4.50 22.24
N THR A 93 13.30 4.06 23.49
CA THR A 93 12.98 2.67 23.86
C THR A 93 11.52 2.37 23.56
N ARG A 94 10.60 3.23 24.01
CA ARG A 94 9.17 3.06 23.78
C ARG A 94 8.80 3.16 22.30
N ILE A 95 9.41 4.10 21.57
CA ILE A 95 9.23 4.23 20.12
C ILE A 95 9.71 2.96 19.40
N GLY A 96 10.85 2.40 19.80
CA GLY A 96 11.35 1.15 19.25
C GLY A 96 10.38 -0.01 19.44
N GLU A 97 9.84 -0.18 20.65
CA GLU A 97 8.81 -1.21 20.94
C GLU A 97 7.59 -1.08 20.02
N LEU A 98 7.04 0.13 19.86
CA LEU A 98 5.87 0.37 19.00
C LEU A 98 6.15 0.09 17.52
N LEU A 99 7.39 0.33 17.08
CA LEU A 99 7.82 0.09 15.70
C LEU A 99 8.37 -1.32 15.46
N GLY A 100 8.38 -2.19 16.48
CA GLY A 100 8.92 -3.55 16.37
C GLY A 100 10.44 -3.58 16.12
N MET A 101 11.19 -2.60 16.62
CA MET A 101 12.62 -2.46 16.39
C MET A 101 13.39 -2.07 17.67
N SER A 102 14.71 -2.24 17.68
CA SER A 102 15.53 -1.81 18.81
C SER A 102 15.56 -0.28 18.95
N LYS A 103 15.85 0.23 20.16
CA LYS A 103 16.06 1.67 20.44
C LYS A 103 17.01 2.31 19.41
N GLN A 104 18.14 1.66 19.15
CA GLN A 104 19.16 2.16 18.23
C GLN A 104 18.67 2.12 16.78
N ALA A 105 17.87 1.12 16.40
CA ALA A 105 17.26 1.04 15.08
C ALA A 105 16.22 2.16 14.88
N ALA A 106 15.35 2.42 15.86
CA ALA A 106 14.37 3.52 15.81
C ALA A 106 15.02 4.89 15.66
N HIS A 107 16.03 5.16 16.50
CA HIS A 107 16.78 6.41 16.41
C HIS A 107 17.47 6.56 15.04
N ARG A 108 18.14 5.51 14.54
CA ARG A 108 18.80 5.56 13.23
C ARG A 108 17.83 5.72 12.07
N TRP A 109 16.69 5.02 12.10
CA TRP A 109 15.67 5.13 11.07
C TRP A 109 15.11 6.54 10.98
N HIS A 110 14.79 7.17 12.13
CA HIS A 110 14.26 8.54 12.19
C HIS A 110 15.29 9.60 11.77
N THR A 111 16.53 9.47 12.25
CA THR A 111 17.60 10.47 12.00
C THR A 111 18.21 10.40 10.61
N ARG A 112 18.33 9.20 10.02
CA ARG A 112 18.97 9.02 8.70
C ARG A 112 18.01 9.14 7.52
N GLY A 113 16.76 9.55 7.77
CA GLY A 113 15.83 9.93 6.72
C GLY A 113 15.71 8.89 5.61
N TYR A 114 15.14 7.72 5.90
CA TYR A 114 14.72 6.76 4.85
C TYR A 114 13.52 7.27 4.02
N LEU A 115 13.28 8.58 3.99
CA LEU A 115 12.34 9.20 3.08
C LEU A 115 12.99 9.14 1.70
N ARG A 116 12.74 8.05 0.96
CA ARG A 116 13.04 8.00 -0.47
C ARG A 116 12.45 9.24 -1.15
N PRO A 117 13.01 9.68 -2.30
CA PRO A 117 12.39 10.72 -3.11
C PRO A 117 10.91 10.41 -3.29
N THR A 118 10.07 11.42 -3.06
CA THR A 118 8.63 11.30 -3.20
C THR A 118 8.33 10.83 -4.62
N THR A 119 7.76 9.64 -4.76
CA THR A 119 7.16 9.20 -6.02
C THR A 119 5.93 10.05 -6.23
N ASP A 120 5.86 10.72 -7.37
CA ASP A 120 4.71 11.51 -7.75
C ASP A 120 3.43 10.68 -7.70
N ASN A 121 2.30 11.35 -7.55
CA ASN A 121 1.01 10.66 -7.60
C ASN A 121 0.87 10.01 -8.99
N PRO A 122 0.67 8.68 -9.07
CA PRO A 122 0.66 7.97 -10.35
C PRO A 122 -0.53 8.36 -11.24
N SER A 123 -1.55 9.02 -10.71
CA SER A 123 -2.66 9.58 -11.49
C SER A 123 -2.41 10.99 -12.05
N THR A 124 -1.25 11.61 -11.75
CA THR A 124 -0.96 13.00 -12.15
C THR A 124 -0.95 13.19 -13.67
N HIS A 125 -0.54 12.18 -14.43
CA HIS A 125 -0.48 12.24 -15.90
C HIS A 125 -1.85 12.06 -16.58
N ALA A 126 -2.91 11.76 -15.82
CA ALA A 126 -4.27 11.67 -16.36
C ALA A 126 -4.81 13.01 -16.87
N ASP A 127 -4.40 14.10 -16.22
CA ASP A 127 -4.83 15.46 -16.57
C ASP A 127 -4.02 16.05 -17.74
N GLU A 128 -2.88 15.45 -18.12
CA GLU A 128 -2.01 15.93 -19.22
C GLU A 128 -2.48 15.48 -20.61
N GLN A 129 -3.52 14.63 -20.70
CA GLN A 129 -4.05 14.10 -21.96
C GLN A 129 -5.41 14.71 -22.39
N ASN A 130 -5.87 15.78 -21.74
CA ASN A 130 -7.05 16.56 -22.12
C ASN A 130 -6.69 17.94 -22.69
#